data_AF-A0A7C1M037-F1
#
_entry.id   AF-A0A7C1M037-F1
#
_cell.length_a   1.000
_cell.length_b   1.000
_cell.length_c   1.000
_cell.angle_alpha   90.00
_cell.angle_beta   90.00
_cell.angle_gamma   90.00
#
_symmetry.space_group_name_H-M   'P 1'
#
loop_
_entity.id
_entity.type
_entity.pdbx_description
1 polymer ?
#
loop_
_entity_poly.entity_id
_entity_poly.type
_entity_poly.pdbx_seq_one_letter_code
_entity_poly.pdbx_strand_id
1 'polypeptide(L)' 'VQRLCADNPRGSGLVLDTGNSRYLPFYESEGFRSLGKIRLGDFEDHVLFREVHPQAKATAQQN' A
#
# COMPACT_ATOMS: atom_id res chain seq x y z
N VAL A 1 2.87 0.19 10.42
CA VAL A 1 2.14 -0.43 9.29
C VAL A 1 2.99 -1.46 8.55
N GLN A 2 4.18 -1.12 8.04
CA GLN A 2 5.03 -2.07 7.28
C GLN A 2 5.40 -3.35 8.03
N ARG A 3 5.62 -3.29 9.36
CA ARG A 3 5.82 -4.47 10.21
C ARG A 3 4.63 -5.43 10.24
N LEU A 4 3.39 -4.92 10.21
CA LEU A 4 2.17 -5.75 10.22
C LEU A 4 2.04 -6.58 8.93
N CYS A 5 2.52 -6.07 7.79
CA CYS A 5 2.60 -6.85 6.56
C CYS A 5 3.71 -7.89 6.59
N ALA A 6 4.85 -7.58 7.22
CA ALA A 6 5.95 -8.52 7.37
C ALA A 6 5.59 -9.73 8.26
N ASP A 7 4.73 -9.53 9.26
CA ASP A 7 4.29 -10.58 10.20
C ASP A 7 3.19 -11.49 9.62
N ASN A 8 2.55 -11.09 8.51
CA ASN A 8 1.58 -11.92 7.80
C ASN A 8 2.17 -12.33 6.43
N PRO A 9 2.76 -13.54 6.31
CA PRO A 9 3.42 -13.98 5.08
C PRO A 9 2.48 -14.16 3.89
N ARG A 10 1.15 -14.03 4.09
CA ARG A 10 0.15 -14.02 3.01
C ARG A 10 -0.18 -12.61 2.51
N GLY A 11 0.30 -11.56 3.19
CA GLY A 11 0.10 -10.19 2.76
C GLY A 11 1.07 -9.80 1.65
N SER A 12 0.54 -9.37 0.51
CA SER A 12 1.35 -8.94 -0.65
C SER A 12 1.57 -7.43 -0.72
N GLY A 13 0.98 -6.64 0.19
CA GLY A 13 1.07 -5.19 0.14
C GLY A 13 0.14 -4.45 1.09
N LEU A 14 -0.01 -3.15 0.80
CA LEU A 14 -0.83 -2.20 1.54
C LEU A 14 -1.92 -1.66 0.61
N VAL A 15 -3.15 -1.60 1.12
CA VAL A 15 -4.28 -0.92 0.49
C VAL A 15 -4.62 0.32 1.30
N LEU A 16 -4.93 1.42 0.63
CA LEU A 16 -5.36 2.68 1.23
C LEU A 16 -6.53 3.25 0.42
N ASP A 17 -7.57 3.70 1.10
CA ASP A 17 -8.63 4.53 0.53
C ASP A 17 -8.44 6.01 0.91
N THR A 18 -8.78 6.92 -0.01
CA THR A 18 -8.79 8.36 0.27
C THR A 18 -9.78 9.11 -0.60
N GLY A 19 -10.64 9.91 0.02
CA GLY A 19 -11.49 10.91 -0.66
C GLY A 19 -10.80 12.26 -0.90
N ASN A 20 -9.56 12.43 -0.44
CA ASN A 20 -8.83 13.70 -0.56
C ASN A 20 -7.82 13.63 -1.71
N SER A 21 -8.26 14.05 -2.89
CA SER A 21 -7.47 13.99 -4.12
C SER A 21 -6.16 14.80 -4.08
N ARG A 22 -6.01 15.75 -3.14
CA ARG A 22 -4.79 16.55 -2.99
C ARG A 22 -3.55 15.71 -2.63
N TYR A 23 -3.75 14.54 -2.01
CA TYR A 23 -2.65 13.68 -1.57
C TYR A 23 -2.28 12.58 -2.57
N LEU A 24 -3.00 12.46 -3.70
CA LEU A 24 -2.70 11.42 -4.69
C LEU A 24 -1.26 11.48 -5.21
N PRO A 25 -0.70 12.66 -5.58
CA PRO A 25 0.69 12.71 -6.03
C PRO A 25 1.69 12.26 -4.96
N PHE A 26 1.38 12.52 -3.68
CA PHE A 26 2.20 12.05 -2.57
C PHE A 26 2.15 10.51 -2.48
N TYR A 27 0.95 9.91 -2.50
CA TYR A 27 0.83 8.45 -2.46
C TYR A 27 1.49 7.78 -3.67
N GLU A 28 1.35 8.35 -4.86
CA GLU A 28 2.04 7.87 -6.07
C GLU A 28 3.56 7.92 -5.91
N SER A 29 4.10 9.01 -5.34
CA SER A 29 5.54 9.13 -5.06
C SER A 29 6.04 8.12 -4.03
N GLU A 30 5.17 7.66 -3.13
CA GLU A 30 5.42 6.62 -2.15
C GLU A 30 5.27 5.19 -2.70
N GLY A 31 5.01 5.05 -4.01
CA GLY A 31 4.89 3.77 -4.72
C GLY A 31 3.49 3.15 -4.72
N PHE A 32 2.46 3.91 -4.34
CA PHE A 32 1.08 3.46 -4.51
C PHE A 32 0.63 3.64 -5.97
N ARG A 33 -0.17 2.69 -6.46
CA ARG A 33 -0.86 2.76 -7.74
C ARG A 33 -2.37 2.73 -7.52
N SER A 34 -3.12 3.44 -8.35
CA SER A 34 -4.58 3.40 -8.33
C SER A 34 -5.09 2.01 -8.71
N LEU A 35 -5.95 1.44 -7.88
CA LEU A 35 -6.77 0.27 -8.20
C LEU A 35 -8.10 0.67 -8.83
N GLY A 36 -8.57 1.88 -8.53
CA GLY A 36 -9.84 2.38 -9.03
C GLY A 36 -10.42 3.45 -8.11
N LYS A 37 -11.66 3.81 -8.43
CA LYS A 37 -12.41 4.83 -7.70
C LYS A 37 -13.77 4.29 -7.31
N ILE A 38 -14.29 4.76 -6.18
CA ILE A 38 -15.61 4.42 -5.67
C ILE A 38 -16.41 5.71 -5.51
N ARG A 39 -17.61 5.73 -6.09
CA ARG A 39 -18.58 6.82 -5.89
C ARG A 39 -19.32 6.58 -4.58
N LEU A 40 -19.24 7.51 -3.64
CA LEU A 40 -19.94 7.46 -2.36
C LEU A 40 -20.89 8.66 -2.26
N GLY A 41 -22.09 8.51 -2.84
CA GLY A 41 -23.02 9.63 -3.01
C GLY A 41 -22.39 10.72 -3.87
N ASP A 42 -22.18 11.90 -3.30
CA ASP A 42 -21.53 13.03 -3.97
C ASP A 42 -20.00 13.03 -3.87
N PHE A 43 -19.43 12.09 -3.13
CA PHE A 43 -17.98 11.96 -2.95
C PHE A 43 -17.37 10.93 -3.92
N GLU A 44 -16.06 11.03 -4.12
CA GLU A 44 -15.26 10.08 -4.89
C GLU A 44 -14.06 9.68 -4.05
N ASP A 45 -13.97 8.40 -3.73
CA ASP A 45 -12.82 7.81 -3.04
C ASP A 45 -11.92 7.09 -4.03
N HIS A 46 -10.61 7.22 -3.81
CA HIS A 46 -9.58 6.52 -4.55
C HIS A 46 -9.09 5.33 -3.73
N VAL A 47 -9.10 4.14 -4.32
CA VAL A 47 -8.49 2.95 -3.72
C VAL A 47 -7.12 2.76 -4.34
N LEU A 48 -6.10 2.74 -3.50
CA LEU A 48 -4.69 2.69 -3.88
C LEU A 48 -4.04 1.43 -3.31
N PHE A 49 -3.07 0.88 -4.04
CA PHE A 49 -2.29 -0.28 -3.61
C PHE A 49 -0.80 -0.03 -3.75
N ARG A 50 -0.03 -0.44 -2.75
CA ARG A 50 1.43 -0.52 -2.81
C ARG A 50 1.88 -1.93 -2.47
N GLU A 51 2.64 -2.52 -3.36
CA GLU A 51 3.24 -3.84 -3.12
C GLU A 51 4.28 -3.76 -1.99
N VAL A 52 4.25 -4.73 -1.09
CA VAL A 52 5.26 -4.90 -0.05
C VAL A 52 5.84 -6.28 -0.26
N HIS A 53 7.00 -6.32 -0.90
CA HIS A 53 7.77 -7.54 -0.99
C HIS A 53 8.19 -7.93 0.44
N PRO A 54 8.01 -9.19 0.86
CA PRO A 54 8.73 -9.68 2.02
C PRO A 54 10.20 -9.40 1.73
N GLN A 55 10.87 -8.59 2.55
CA GLN A 55 12.32 -8.56 2.50
C GLN A 55 12.72 -10.03 2.69
N ALA A 56 13.34 -10.63 1.66
CA ALA A 56 13.98 -11.90 1.80
C ALA A 56 14.81 -11.75 3.07
N LYS A 57 14.46 -12.48 4.14
CA LYS A 57 15.23 -12.47 5.38
C LYS A 57 16.67 -12.60 4.92
N ALA A 58 17.50 -11.58 5.16
CA ALA A 58 18.89 -11.61 4.78
C ALA A 58 19.49 -12.82 5.50
N THR A 59 19.57 -13.95 4.80
CA THR A 59 20.24 -15.14 5.27
C THR A 59 21.72 -14.84 5.16
N ALA A 60 22.25 -14.22 6.20
CA ALA A 60 23.66 -14.27 6.53
C ALA A 60 23.73 -14.32 8.06
N GLN A 61 23.32 -15.48 8.58
CA GLN A 61 23.82 -15.98 9.85
C GLN A 61 25.35 -16.00 9.79
N GLN A 62 25.93 -15.47 10.86
CA GLN A 62 27.20 -15.90 11.46
C GLN A 62 27.61 -17.32 11.04
N ASN A 63 28.76 -17.43 10.36
CA ASN A 63 29.90 -18.25 10.76
C ASN A 63 31.09 -17.96 9.85
#